data_AF-A0A3M8DG11-F1
#
_entry.id   AF-A0A3M8DG11-F1
#
_cell.length_a   1.000
_cell.length_b   1.000
_cell.length_c   1.000
_cell.angle_alpha   90.00
_cell.angle_beta   90.00
_cell.angle_gamma   90.00
#
_symmetry.space_group_name_H-M   'P 1'
#
loop_
_entity.id
_entity.type
_entity.pdbx_description
1 polymer ?
#
loop_
_entity_poly.entity_id
_entity_poly.type
_entity_poly.pdbx_seq_one_letter_code
_entity_poly.pdbx_strand_id
1 'polypeptide(L)' 'MIVITLMFCAIFWIDWRYMKKNHRKPRTIRIVTFSIFFMYAAYCALYHFRSQFSIASAIEAIFYPLEKLILWRSE' A
#
# COMPACT_ATOMS: atom_id res chain seq x y z
N MET A 1 7.54 4.95 -9.84
CA MET A 1 6.18 4.44 -10.15
C MET A 1 6.14 3.58 -11.41
N ILE A 2 6.76 4.01 -12.52
CA ILE A 2 6.74 3.29 -13.80
C ILE A 2 7.14 1.80 -13.67
N VAL A 3 8.21 1.49 -12.93
CA VAL A 3 8.64 0.10 -12.71
C VAL A 3 7.57 -0.75 -12.00
N ILE A 4 6.92 -0.20 -10.98
CA ILE A 4 5.86 -0.88 -10.22
C ILE A 4 4.64 -1.09 -11.13
N THR A 5 4.26 -0.07 -11.90
CA THR A 5 3.17 -0.18 -12.89
C THR A 5 3.46 -1.28 -13.90
N LEU A 6 4.69 -1.35 -14.45
CA LEU A 6 5.09 -2.41 -15.37
C LEU A 6 5.01 -3.81 -14.74
N MET A 7 5.44 -3.96 -13.47
CA MET A 7 5.30 -5.22 -12.75
C MET A 7 3.83 -5.63 -12.61
N PHE A 8 2.96 -4.73 -12.19
CA PHE A 8 1.52 -5.03 -12.04
C PHE A 8 0.85 -5.32 -13.39
N CYS A 9 1.25 -4.65 -14.47
CA CYS A 9 0.79 -4.99 -15.82
C CYS A 9 1.22 -6.40 -16.24
N ALA A 10 2.46 -6.81 -15.93
CA ALA A 10 2.94 -8.15 -16.22
C ALA A 10 2.18 -9.23 -15.43
N ILE A 11 1.93 -9.00 -14.14
CA ILE A 11 1.11 -9.89 -13.29
C ILE A 11 -0.30 -10.01 -13.86
N PHE A 12 -0.95 -8.88 -14.15
CA PHE A 12 -2.28 -8.86 -14.75
C PHE A 12 -2.35 -9.64 -16.07
N TRP A 13 -1.35 -9.48 -16.94
CA TRP A 13 -1.28 -10.20 -18.21
C TRP A 13 -1.17 -11.72 -18.02
N ILE A 14 -0.30 -12.16 -17.09
CA ILE A 14 -0.12 -13.59 -16.78
C ILE A 14 -1.41 -14.18 -16.23
N ASP A 15 -2.03 -13.52 -15.25
CA ASP A 15 -3.28 -13.99 -14.64
C ASP A 15 -4.43 -13.99 -15.64
N TRP A 16 -4.54 -12.96 -16.46
CA TRP A 16 -5.52 -12.91 -17.53
C TRP A 16 -5.36 -14.06 -18.52
N ARG A 17 -4.12 -14.32 -18.96
CA ARG A 17 -3.82 -15.44 -19.89
C ARG A 17 -4.13 -16.79 -19.24
N TYR A 18 -3.79 -16.97 -17.97
CA TYR A 18 -4.09 -18.19 -17.21
C TYR A 18 -5.60 -18.41 -17.06
N MET A 19 -6.35 -17.38 -16.69
CA MET A 19 -7.80 -17.46 -16.52
C MET A 19 -8.53 -17.74 -17.83
N LYS A 20 -8.09 -17.12 -18.94
CA LYS A 20 -8.62 -17.36 -20.28
C LYS A 20 -8.33 -18.79 -20.75
N LYS A 21 -7.10 -19.29 -20.52
CA LYS A 21 -6.69 -20.66 -20.89
C LYS A 21 -7.49 -21.73 -20.12
N ASN A 22 -7.79 -21.48 -18.86
CA ASN A 22 -8.48 -22.44 -17.98
C ASN A 22 -10.00 -22.25 -17.92
N HIS A 23 -10.59 -21.47 -18.83
CA HIS A 23 -12.04 -21.22 -18.91
C HIS A 23 -12.68 -20.91 -17.55
N ARG A 24 -12.00 -20.10 -16.72
CA ARG A 24 -12.46 -19.80 -15.36
C ARG A 24 -13.77 -19.02 -15.41
N LYS A 25 -14.60 -19.22 -14.37
CA LYS A 25 -15.89 -18.53 -14.23
C LYS A 25 -15.69 -17.01 -14.28
N PRO A 26 -16.62 -16.25 -14.90
CA PRO A 26 -16.51 -14.79 -15.00
C PRO A 26 -16.52 -14.07 -13.64
N ARG A 27 -17.01 -14.75 -12.59
CA ARG A 27 -16.92 -14.27 -11.20
C ARG A 27 -15.48 -14.25 -10.72
N THR A 28 -14.73 -15.33 -10.95
CA THR A 28 -13.31 -15.45 -10.57
C THR A 28 -12.47 -14.41 -11.31
N ILE A 29 -12.72 -14.21 -12.60
CA ILE A 29 -12.01 -13.20 -13.40
C ILE A 29 -12.21 -11.79 -12.81
N ARG A 30 -13.44 -11.43 -12.45
CA ARG A 30 -13.71 -10.13 -11.81
C ARG A 30 -13.02 -9.98 -10.46
N ILE A 31 -13.05 -11.02 -9.62
CA ILE A 31 -12.42 -10.98 -8.29
C ILE A 31 -10.90 -10.80 -8.42
N VAL A 32 -10.24 -11.60 -9.27
CA VAL A 32 -8.78 -11.53 -9.46
C VAL A 32 -8.36 -10.20 -10.06
N THR A 33 -9.05 -9.73 -11.09
CA THR A 33 -8.78 -8.40 -11.67
C THR A 33 -8.93 -7.32 -10.61
N PHE A 34 -10.02 -7.33 -9.84
CA PHE A 34 -10.25 -6.35 -8.79
C PHE A 34 -9.18 -6.39 -7.69
N SER A 35 -8.74 -7.58 -7.27
CA SER A 35 -7.67 -7.70 -6.26
C SER A 35 -6.34 -7.14 -6.74
N ILE A 36 -5.99 -7.33 -8.02
CA ILE A 36 -4.76 -6.78 -8.61
C ILE A 36 -4.83 -5.24 -8.63
N PHE A 37 -5.94 -4.68 -9.11
CA PHE A 37 -6.15 -3.23 -9.12
C PHE A 37 -6.16 -2.64 -7.70
N PHE A 38 -6.79 -3.31 -6.76
CA PHE A 38 -6.83 -2.89 -5.36
C PHE A 38 -5.43 -2.86 -4.73
N MET A 39 -4.62 -3.93 -4.93
CA MET A 39 -3.23 -3.95 -4.47
C MET A 39 -2.38 -2.85 -5.10
N TYR A 40 -2.53 -2.61 -6.40
CA TYR A 40 -1.83 -1.52 -7.08
C TYR A 40 -2.20 -0.15 -6.47
N ALA A 41 -3.50 0.10 -6.28
CA ALA A 41 -4.00 1.33 -5.68
C ALA A 41 -3.50 1.51 -4.24
N ALA A 42 -3.51 0.45 -3.43
CA ALA A 42 -2.98 0.47 -2.07
C ALA A 42 -1.48 0.79 -2.05
N TYR A 43 -0.70 0.22 -2.98
CA TYR A 43 0.72 0.52 -3.09
C TYR A 43 0.97 1.97 -3.54
N CYS A 44 0.19 2.48 -4.49
CA CYS A 44 0.24 3.88 -4.89
C CYS A 44 -0.09 4.82 -3.74
N ALA A 45 -1.13 4.50 -2.94
CA ALA A 45 -1.49 5.24 -1.75
C ALA A 45 -0.33 5.24 -0.75
N LEU A 46 0.23 4.07 -0.41
CA LEU A 46 1.38 3.97 0.49
C LEU A 46 2.57 4.82 0.03
N TYR A 47 2.88 4.82 -1.26
CA TYR A 47 3.97 5.63 -1.77
C TYR A 47 3.68 7.13 -1.73
N HIS A 48 2.44 7.54 -2.02
CA HIS A 48 2.05 8.95 -1.95
C HIS A 48 2.01 9.46 -0.50
N PHE A 49 1.46 8.66 0.41
CA PHE A 49 1.42 8.95 1.84
C PHE A 49 2.73 8.66 2.57
N ARG A 50 3.74 8.08 1.90
CA ARG A 50 5.08 7.87 2.47
C ARG A 50 5.68 9.14 3.04
N SER A 51 5.45 10.29 2.40
CA SER A 51 5.95 11.58 2.88
C SER A 51 5.26 12.04 4.16
N GLN A 52 4.03 11.60 4.43
CA GLN A 52 3.30 11.91 5.66
C GLN A 52 3.57 10.89 6.77
N PHE A 53 3.85 9.63 6.42
CA PHE A 53 4.37 8.61 7.32
C PHE A 53 5.89 8.70 7.46
N SER A 54 6.41 9.89 7.80
CA SER A 54 7.76 9.96 8.33
C SER A 54 7.75 9.32 9.72
N ILE A 55 8.52 8.25 9.90
CA ILE A 55 8.72 7.60 11.22
C ILE A 55 9.16 8.65 12.26
N ALA A 56 9.90 9.68 11.83
CA ALA A 56 10.28 10.80 12.68
C ALA A 56 9.07 11.58 13.22
N SER A 57 8.03 11.82 12.41
CA SER A 57 6.81 12.52 12.85
C SER A 57 5.98 11.67 13.81
N ALA A 58 5.97 10.35 13.62
CA ALA A 58 5.32 9.43 14.57
C ALA A 58 6.08 9.37 15.91
N ILE A 59 7.42 9.38 15.87
CA ILE A 59 8.27 9.48 17.05
C ILE A 59 8.05 10.83 17.74
N GLU A 60 8.13 11.96 17.04
CA GLU A 60 7.84 13.28 17.61
C GLU A 60 6.46 13.32 18.27
N ALA A 61 5.41 12.79 17.63
CA ALA A 61 4.07 12.78 18.22
C ALA A 61 3.99 12.01 19.56
N ILE A 62 4.78 10.95 19.74
CA ILE A 62 4.80 10.14 20.97
C ILE A 62 5.74 10.74 22.03
N PHE A 63 6.91 11.23 21.61
CA PHE A 63 7.95 11.69 22.53
C PHE A 63 7.76 13.16 22.95
N TYR A 64 7.09 14.00 22.15
CA TYR A 64 6.79 15.39 22.50
C TYR A 64 5.95 15.56 23.79
N PRO A 65 4.87 14.79 24.02
CA PRO A 65 4.15 14.86 25.31
C PRO A 65 4.96 14.28 26.48
N LEU A 66 5.85 13.31 26.24
CA LEU A 66 6.74 12.76 27.27
C LEU A 66 7.80 13.78 27.71
N GLU A 67 8.37 14.53 26.76
CA GLU A 67 9.33 15.61 27.04
C GLU A 67 8.71 16.69 27.92
N LYS A 68 7.46 17.09 27.63
CA LYS A 68 6.71 18.06 28.45
C LYS A 68 6.41 17.53 29.86
N LEU A 69 6.10 16.24 30.01
CA LEU A 69 5.82 15.64 31.32
C LEU A 69 7.08 15.49 32.19
N ILE A 70 8.24 15.24 31.57
CA ILE A 70 9.52 15.15 32.28
C ILE A 70 9.97 16.53 32.75
N LEU A 71 9.86 17.57 31.91
CA LEU A 71 10.19 18.94 32.28
C LEU A 71 9.26 19.49 33.37
N TRP A 72 7.96 19.20 33.32
CA TRP A 72 7.01 19.63 34.35
C TRP A 72 7.26 18.98 35.73
N ARG A 73 7.92 17.82 35.78
CA ARG A 73 8.26 17.13 37.03
C ARG A 73 9.59 17.63 37.65
N SER A 74 10.36 18.42 36.92
CA SER A 74 11.67 18.92 37.34
C SER A 74 11.62 20.32 37.97
N GLU A 75 10.43 20.92 38.09
CA GLU A 75 10.13 22.10 38.92
C GLU A 75 9.43 21.66 40.22
#